data_AF-A0A3M2A8R2-F1
#
_entry.id   AF-A0A3M2A8R2-F1
#
_cell.length_a   1.000
_cell.length_b   1.000
_cell.length_c   1.000
_cell.angle_alpha   90.00
_cell.angle_beta   90.00
_cell.angle_gamma   90.00
#
_symmetry.space_group_name_H-M   'P 1'
#
loop_
_entity.id
_entity.type
_entity.pdbx_description
1 polymer ?
#
loop_
_entity_poly.entity_id
_entity_poly.type
_entity_poly.pdbx_seq_one_letter_code
_entity_poly.pdbx_strand_id
1 'polypeptide(L)'
;MTYAATDNHADVVRTFAFASIFTVGLAVAPSTGHGAPAGDLDWTGRPITAPDYDPEVIGIGHTDPGLPAFDSPTILFTNFDGADLNSGCGNDPRNNCSVLSFQFGGKILPYSGDAAERASIVQAVRKDVEDFGVIVLGERPPDNQPYAMVLVGNSAVGGVSEHGFAGVAPTIDCGNTNPYITSFALEVGGVNSMATVINQEAAHTWGLEHVNNPADNLHPVSGGHPDPKYTDSCDKIVANTDLDPANGQCNAVHTMFCNAGYQNSYQEMLALFGPPIPDDVAPSVTIDNPGEGDVLDCPVEFDLVVTLDDDRRPQTMSTTIYLDDQEVLSGLFIDSTLSFPVSGGIAPGMHTFRVEIEDESGNPASAEVNFEVATNPGDPMCAAAPDPTDGTTAGDVGTDGGTDGGTAGANGGSDEGCGCRTSHGGPAGPMGAFVSCLFVGVAIRRRRGA
;
A
#
# COMPACT_ATOMS: atom_id res chain seq x y z
N MET A 1 64.30 -27.20 -2.06
CA MET A 1 63.97 -27.56 -0.67
C MET A 1 62.76 -28.45 -0.72
N THR A 2 62.89 -29.61 -0.10
CA THR A 2 62.18 -30.87 -0.35
C THR A 2 61.65 -31.34 0.99
N TYR A 3 60.43 -31.89 1.06
CA TYR A 3 59.92 -32.89 2.03
C TYR A 3 58.44 -33.17 1.63
N ALA A 4 58.08 -34.26 0.94
CA ALA A 4 57.87 -35.66 1.38
C ALA A 4 56.77 -35.79 2.46
N ALA A 5 55.55 -36.28 2.20
CA ALA A 5 55.07 -37.63 1.82
C ALA A 5 54.82 -38.56 3.02
N THR A 6 53.62 -39.15 3.13
CA THR A 6 53.38 -40.59 3.45
C THR A 6 51.94 -41.03 3.13
N ASP A 7 51.86 -42.17 2.46
CA ASP A 7 50.72 -43.04 2.14
C ASP A 7 50.04 -43.68 3.37
N ASN A 8 48.82 -44.23 3.17
CA ASN A 8 48.58 -45.66 3.43
C ASN A 8 47.33 -46.23 2.73
N HIS A 9 47.52 -47.44 2.19
CA HIS A 9 46.63 -48.36 1.49
C HIS A 9 45.52 -48.99 2.36
N ALA A 10 44.40 -49.42 1.74
CA ALA A 10 44.03 -50.85 1.62
C ALA A 10 42.68 -51.10 0.87
N ASP A 11 42.75 -51.91 -0.18
CA ASP A 11 41.67 -52.66 -0.86
C ASP A 11 40.95 -53.64 0.07
N VAL A 12 39.66 -53.93 -0.18
CA VAL A 12 39.12 -55.32 -0.32
C VAL A 12 37.86 -55.36 -1.21
N VAL A 13 37.96 -56.20 -2.24
CA VAL A 13 36.96 -56.69 -3.20
C VAL A 13 35.89 -57.60 -2.56
N ARG A 14 34.64 -57.60 -3.08
CA ARG A 14 33.85 -58.83 -3.33
C ARG A 14 32.54 -58.61 -4.13
N THR A 15 32.52 -59.19 -5.33
CA THR A 15 31.35 -59.55 -6.15
C THR A 15 30.71 -60.84 -5.64
N PHE A 16 29.37 -60.98 -5.69
CA PHE A 16 28.68 -62.23 -6.03
C PHE A 16 27.23 -61.96 -6.48
N ALA A 17 26.87 -62.55 -7.62
CA ALA A 17 25.53 -62.60 -8.21
C ALA A 17 24.81 -63.90 -7.82
N PHE A 18 23.47 -63.93 -7.86
CA PHE A 18 22.67 -65.11 -8.22
C PHE A 18 21.23 -64.73 -8.65
N ALA A 19 20.80 -65.28 -9.79
CA ALA A 19 19.44 -65.33 -10.34
C ALA A 19 18.59 -66.43 -9.62
N SER A 20 17.26 -66.54 -9.68
CA SER A 20 16.39 -66.83 -10.84
C SER A 20 14.90 -67.06 -10.43
N ILE A 21 13.95 -66.60 -11.28
CA ILE A 21 12.81 -67.32 -11.93
C ILE A 21 11.73 -68.09 -11.10
N PHE A 22 10.42 -67.79 -11.34
CA PHE A 22 9.35 -68.76 -11.75
C PHE A 22 8.00 -68.11 -12.19
N THR A 23 7.76 -68.03 -13.52
CA THR A 23 6.73 -68.68 -14.40
C THR A 23 5.18 -68.72 -14.10
N VAL A 24 4.41 -68.03 -14.97
CA VAL A 24 3.24 -68.42 -15.86
C VAL A 24 1.78 -68.66 -15.37
N GLY A 25 0.85 -68.06 -16.17
CA GLY A 25 -0.47 -68.59 -16.60
C GLY A 25 -1.57 -67.51 -16.59
N LEU A 26 -2.55 -67.36 -17.49
CA LEU A 26 -3.04 -68.00 -18.72
C LEU A 26 -4.13 -67.04 -19.32
N ALA A 27 -4.42 -67.10 -20.63
CA ALA A 27 -5.35 -66.22 -21.36
C ALA A 27 -6.81 -66.75 -21.50
N VAL A 28 -7.70 -65.90 -22.10
CA VAL A 28 -9.06 -66.06 -22.72
C VAL A 28 -10.09 -65.14 -22.00
N ALA A 29 -11.02 -64.34 -22.57
CA ALA A 29 -11.41 -63.77 -23.88
C ALA A 29 -12.58 -62.74 -23.62
N PRO A 30 -13.20 -62.03 -24.60
CA PRO A 30 -13.68 -60.64 -24.43
C PRO A 30 -15.12 -60.49 -23.92
N SER A 31 -15.41 -59.37 -23.25
CA SER A 31 -16.75 -58.79 -23.20
C SER A 31 -16.71 -57.30 -23.55
N THR A 32 -17.50 -56.93 -24.54
CA THR A 32 -17.79 -55.57 -24.96
C THR A 32 -18.68 -54.90 -23.92
N GLY A 33 -18.21 -53.83 -23.29
CA GLY A 33 -18.99 -52.96 -22.43
C GLY A 33 -18.32 -51.60 -22.37
N HIS A 34 -18.99 -50.57 -22.88
CA HIS A 34 -18.51 -49.20 -22.93
C HIS A 34 -18.24 -48.67 -21.52
N GLY A 35 -16.98 -48.63 -21.13
CA GLY A 35 -16.47 -47.75 -20.09
C GLY A 35 -15.41 -46.88 -20.74
N ALA A 36 -15.67 -45.59 -20.87
CA ALA A 36 -14.63 -44.64 -21.23
C ALA A 36 -13.46 -44.85 -20.24
N PRO A 37 -12.22 -45.04 -20.72
CA PRO A 37 -11.09 -45.08 -19.82
C PRO A 37 -11.06 -43.75 -19.07
N ALA A 38 -10.98 -43.82 -17.74
CA ALA A 38 -10.52 -42.69 -16.94
C ALA A 38 -9.21 -42.23 -17.58
N GLY A 39 -9.26 -41.08 -18.26
CA GLY A 39 -8.05 -40.43 -18.69
C GLY A 39 -7.23 -40.17 -17.44
N ASP A 40 -6.02 -40.71 -17.42
CA ASP A 40 -4.95 -40.20 -16.57
C ASP A 40 -4.89 -38.69 -16.81
N LEU A 41 -5.50 -37.93 -15.91
CA LEU A 41 -5.25 -36.51 -15.79
C LEU A 41 -3.82 -36.42 -15.28
N ASP A 42 -2.89 -36.12 -16.19
CA ASP A 42 -1.53 -35.75 -15.87
C ASP A 42 -1.55 -34.44 -15.07
N TRP A 43 -1.79 -34.58 -13.76
CA TRP A 43 -1.83 -33.54 -12.73
C TRP A 43 -0.42 -33.15 -12.27
N THR A 44 0.54 -33.05 -13.18
CA THR A 44 1.80 -32.38 -12.87
C THR A 44 1.58 -30.86 -12.92
N GLY A 45 0.92 -30.34 -11.88
CA GLY A 45 0.64 -28.90 -11.69
C GLY A 45 1.92 -28.07 -11.79
N ARG A 46 2.14 -27.48 -12.97
CA ARG A 46 3.22 -26.54 -13.26
C ARG A 46 2.63 -25.26 -13.83
N PRO A 47 3.20 -24.10 -13.45
CA PRO A 47 2.58 -22.78 -13.59
C PRO A 47 2.59 -22.24 -15.02
N ILE A 48 1.67 -21.31 -15.25
CA ILE A 48 1.18 -20.79 -16.54
C ILE A 48 2.10 -19.74 -17.19
N THR A 49 2.98 -19.12 -16.40
CA THR A 49 4.03 -18.17 -16.82
C THR A 49 5.41 -18.83 -16.90
N ALA A 50 5.51 -20.14 -16.66
CA ALA A 50 6.74 -20.87 -16.93
C ALA A 50 6.97 -20.97 -18.46
N PRO A 51 8.22 -20.88 -18.94
CA PRO A 51 8.57 -20.88 -20.36
C PRO A 51 8.03 -22.06 -21.22
N ASP A 52 7.43 -23.09 -20.61
CA ASP A 52 7.05 -24.36 -21.22
C ASP A 52 5.57 -24.76 -21.07
N TYR A 53 4.67 -23.88 -20.59
CA TYR A 53 3.23 -24.17 -20.39
C TYR A 53 2.29 -23.38 -21.34
N ASP A 54 1.22 -24.02 -21.82
CA ASP A 54 0.21 -23.44 -22.73
C ASP A 54 -1.14 -23.29 -21.99
N PRO A 55 -1.52 -22.10 -21.51
CA PRO A 55 -2.68 -21.94 -20.64
C PRO A 55 -4.04 -21.96 -21.33
N GLU A 56 -5.08 -22.09 -20.48
CA GLU A 56 -6.48 -22.14 -20.89
C GLU A 56 -6.96 -20.74 -21.33
N VAL A 57 -7.21 -20.60 -22.63
CA VAL A 57 -7.76 -19.39 -23.26
C VAL A 57 -9.26 -19.33 -23.02
N ILE A 58 -9.73 -18.32 -22.29
CA ILE A 58 -11.16 -18.00 -22.22
C ILE A 58 -11.51 -17.15 -23.45
N GLY A 59 -12.25 -17.78 -24.37
CA GLY A 59 -12.37 -17.35 -25.76
C GLY A 59 -13.14 -16.06 -26.03
N ILE A 60 -12.74 -15.42 -27.13
CA ILE A 60 -13.32 -14.22 -27.74
C ILE A 60 -14.72 -14.53 -28.30
N GLY A 61 -15.75 -14.10 -27.57
CA GLY A 61 -17.07 -13.87 -28.15
C GLY A 61 -17.04 -12.57 -28.95
N HIS A 62 -16.87 -12.67 -30.26
CA HIS A 62 -16.82 -11.56 -31.22
C HIS A 62 -18.20 -10.90 -31.44
N THR A 63 -18.80 -10.41 -30.36
CA THR A 63 -19.64 -9.22 -30.39
C THR A 63 -18.74 -8.09 -29.94
N ASP A 64 -18.87 -6.90 -30.52
CA ASP A 64 -18.38 -5.64 -29.92
C ASP A 64 -18.46 -5.81 -28.40
N PRO A 65 -17.33 -6.00 -27.67
CA PRO A 65 -17.43 -6.03 -26.24
C PRO A 65 -17.97 -4.63 -26.00
N GLY A 66 -19.20 -4.50 -25.54
CA GLY A 66 -19.57 -3.28 -24.84
C GLY A 66 -18.58 -3.25 -23.69
N LEU A 67 -17.36 -2.77 -23.96
CA LEU A 67 -16.30 -2.55 -23.01
C LEU A 67 -17.06 -1.86 -21.90
N PRO A 68 -17.14 -2.50 -20.72
CA PRO A 68 -18.03 -2.03 -19.67
C PRO A 68 -17.83 -0.53 -19.61
N ALA A 69 -18.94 0.21 -19.74
CA ALA A 69 -18.88 1.65 -19.83
C ALA A 69 -17.89 2.13 -18.75
N PHE A 70 -16.98 3.03 -19.13
CA PHE A 70 -15.94 3.61 -18.26
C PHE A 70 -16.47 4.27 -16.97
N ASP A 71 -17.77 4.13 -16.74
CA ASP A 71 -18.61 4.65 -15.67
C ASP A 71 -18.35 3.94 -14.33
N SER A 72 -17.50 2.91 -14.27
CA SER A 72 -17.13 2.25 -13.01
C SER A 72 -15.63 1.91 -12.97
N PRO A 73 -14.89 2.37 -11.94
CA PRO A 73 -13.47 2.08 -11.79
C PRO A 73 -13.21 0.57 -11.71
N THR A 74 -12.10 0.12 -12.31
CA THR A 74 -11.58 -1.23 -12.04
C THR A 74 -10.81 -1.21 -10.74
N ILE A 75 -11.14 -2.10 -9.81
CA ILE A 75 -10.42 -2.22 -8.53
C ILE A 75 -9.37 -3.33 -8.62
N LEU A 76 -8.14 -3.00 -8.28
CA LEU A 76 -7.05 -3.94 -8.03
C LEU A 76 -6.78 -3.99 -6.52
N PHE A 77 -7.07 -5.14 -5.91
CA PHE A 77 -6.77 -5.39 -4.50
C PHE A 77 -5.44 -6.12 -4.35
N THR A 78 -4.47 -5.51 -3.68
CA THR A 78 -3.19 -6.13 -3.31
C THR A 78 -3.27 -6.68 -1.89
N ASN A 79 -3.38 -8.01 -1.76
CA ASN A 79 -3.58 -8.66 -0.47
C ASN A 79 -2.25 -9.11 0.16
N PHE A 80 -1.79 -8.38 1.17
CA PHE A 80 -0.55 -8.68 1.92
C PHE A 80 -0.77 -9.55 3.17
N ASP A 81 -2.02 -9.87 3.52
CA ASP A 81 -2.34 -10.64 4.73
C ASP A 81 -2.24 -12.15 4.52
N GLY A 82 -2.00 -12.57 3.29
CA GLY A 82 -2.05 -13.97 2.89
C GLY A 82 -3.49 -14.50 2.84
N ALA A 83 -3.61 -15.80 2.55
CA ALA A 83 -4.90 -16.47 2.47
C ALA A 83 -4.74 -18.00 2.51
N ASP A 84 -5.70 -18.68 3.13
CA ASP A 84 -5.94 -20.09 2.84
C ASP A 84 -6.71 -20.19 1.49
N LEU A 85 -6.21 -21.01 0.57
CA LEU A 85 -6.69 -21.09 -0.81
C LEU A 85 -7.69 -22.23 -0.99
N ASN A 86 -8.85 -21.91 -1.53
CA ASN A 86 -9.87 -22.91 -1.87
C ASN A 86 -9.62 -23.49 -3.27
N SER A 87 -9.66 -24.82 -3.39
CA SER A 87 -9.57 -25.52 -4.67
C SER A 87 -10.95 -25.92 -5.20
N GLY A 88 -11.05 -26.17 -6.52
CA GLY A 88 -12.29 -26.65 -7.15
C GLY A 88 -13.37 -25.59 -7.41
N CYS A 89 -13.06 -24.30 -7.22
CA CYS A 89 -13.97 -23.17 -7.44
C CYS A 89 -13.44 -22.12 -8.43
N GLY A 90 -12.49 -22.49 -9.30
CA GLY A 90 -11.89 -21.58 -10.28
C GLY A 90 -10.89 -20.61 -9.65
N ASN A 91 -10.82 -19.40 -10.20
CA ASN A 91 -10.01 -18.30 -9.69
C ASN A 91 -10.97 -17.15 -9.33
N ASP A 92 -11.21 -16.94 -8.04
CA ASP A 92 -12.17 -15.94 -7.56
C ASP A 92 -11.69 -15.35 -6.23
N PRO A 93 -11.44 -14.04 -6.16
CA PRO A 93 -10.84 -13.43 -5.00
C PRO A 93 -11.78 -13.34 -3.80
N ARG A 94 -13.10 -13.33 -4.00
CA ARG A 94 -14.10 -13.21 -2.91
C ARG A 94 -14.05 -14.39 -1.95
N ASN A 95 -13.67 -15.56 -2.46
CA ASN A 95 -13.56 -16.79 -1.68
C ASN A 95 -12.13 -17.35 -1.63
N ASN A 96 -11.11 -16.57 -2.01
CA ASN A 96 -9.72 -17.05 -2.16
C ASN A 96 -9.62 -18.35 -3.00
N CYS A 97 -10.44 -18.46 -4.05
CA CYS A 97 -10.43 -19.59 -4.96
C CYS A 97 -9.24 -19.48 -5.91
N SER A 98 -8.52 -20.58 -6.09
CA SER A 98 -7.52 -20.69 -7.15
C SER A 98 -7.31 -22.12 -7.60
N VAL A 99 -7.15 -22.30 -8.91
CA VAL A 99 -6.69 -23.56 -9.50
C VAL A 99 -5.24 -23.90 -9.09
N LEU A 100 -4.46 -22.90 -8.65
CA LEU A 100 -3.08 -23.05 -8.19
C LEU A 100 -2.99 -23.39 -6.68
N SER A 101 -4.12 -23.59 -5.99
CA SER A 101 -4.15 -23.89 -4.55
C SER A 101 -3.21 -25.06 -4.19
N PHE A 102 -3.23 -26.17 -4.95
CA PHE A 102 -2.34 -27.31 -4.70
C PHE A 102 -0.86 -26.98 -4.90
N GLN A 103 -0.52 -26.16 -5.90
CA GLN A 103 0.86 -25.75 -6.17
C GLN A 103 1.45 -24.95 -5.00
N PHE A 104 0.61 -24.19 -4.30
CA PHE A 104 1.01 -23.40 -3.13
C PHE A 104 0.83 -24.12 -1.79
N GLY A 105 0.52 -25.43 -1.80
CA GLY A 105 0.24 -26.18 -0.58
C GLY A 105 -1.00 -25.70 0.16
N GLY A 106 -1.95 -25.12 -0.56
CA GLY A 106 -3.24 -24.63 -0.06
C GLY A 106 -3.19 -23.26 0.62
N LYS A 107 -2.06 -22.54 0.60
CA LYS A 107 -1.93 -21.29 1.35
C LYS A 107 -0.85 -20.34 0.81
N ILE A 108 -1.16 -19.05 0.83
CA ILE A 108 -0.19 -17.94 0.77
C ILE A 108 -0.02 -17.39 2.18
N LEU A 109 1.22 -17.26 2.64
CA LEU A 109 1.59 -16.69 3.93
C LEU A 109 1.50 -15.16 3.87
N PRO A 110 1.26 -14.49 5.01
CA PRO A 110 1.32 -13.04 5.07
C PRO A 110 2.68 -12.52 4.58
N TYR A 111 2.65 -11.41 3.86
CA TYR A 111 3.87 -10.72 3.42
C TYR A 111 4.75 -10.38 4.61
N SER A 112 6.05 -10.68 4.49
CA SER A 112 7.02 -10.57 5.59
C SER A 112 7.40 -9.13 5.97
N GLY A 113 7.20 -8.17 5.06
CA GLY A 113 7.47 -6.75 5.28
C GLY A 113 6.47 -6.07 6.22
N ASP A 114 6.88 -4.93 6.78
CA ASP A 114 6.08 -4.15 7.73
C ASP A 114 5.03 -3.26 7.03
N ALA A 115 4.23 -2.53 7.83
CA ALA A 115 3.17 -1.68 7.31
C ALA A 115 3.68 -0.58 6.36
N ALA A 116 4.84 0.00 6.67
CA ALA A 116 5.44 1.05 5.84
C ALA A 116 5.90 0.48 4.49
N GLU A 117 6.52 -0.71 4.49
CA GLU A 117 6.90 -1.39 3.27
C GLU A 117 5.68 -1.79 2.41
N ARG A 118 4.63 -2.34 3.03
CA ARG A 118 3.37 -2.70 2.34
C ARG A 118 2.76 -1.51 1.63
N ALA A 119 2.60 -0.38 2.31
CA ALA A 119 2.02 0.80 1.66
C ALA A 119 2.96 1.41 0.61
N SER A 120 4.28 1.38 0.82
CA SER A 120 5.23 1.82 -0.21
C SER A 120 5.07 0.99 -1.49
N ILE A 121 4.80 -0.31 -1.37
CA ILE A 121 4.48 -1.18 -2.52
C ILE A 121 3.16 -0.75 -3.16
N VAL A 122 2.10 -0.55 -2.37
CA VAL A 122 0.80 -0.07 -2.88
C VAL A 122 0.93 1.26 -3.63
N GLN A 123 1.67 2.22 -3.07
CA GLN A 123 1.96 3.51 -3.71
C GLN A 123 2.73 3.35 -5.02
N ALA A 124 3.74 2.46 -5.06
CA ALA A 124 4.46 2.17 -6.28
C ALA A 124 3.55 1.54 -7.35
N VAL A 125 2.66 0.62 -6.95
CA VAL A 125 1.65 0.04 -7.86
C VAL A 125 0.70 1.12 -8.38
N ARG A 126 0.20 2.03 -7.53
CA ARG A 126 -0.63 3.18 -7.94
C ARG A 126 0.07 4.05 -8.97
N LYS A 127 1.34 4.39 -8.72
CA LYS A 127 2.17 5.20 -9.63
C LYS A 127 2.35 4.52 -10.99
N ASP A 128 2.35 3.20 -11.05
CA ASP A 128 2.51 2.44 -12.30
C ASP A 128 1.22 2.40 -13.13
N VAL A 129 0.06 2.59 -12.50
CA VAL A 129 -1.26 2.61 -13.15
C VAL A 129 -1.92 4.00 -13.16
N GLU A 130 -1.18 5.05 -12.81
CA GLU A 130 -1.71 6.41 -12.59
C GLU A 130 -2.39 7.03 -13.82
N ASP A 131 -2.08 6.51 -15.02
CA ASP A 131 -2.62 6.93 -16.31
C ASP A 131 -3.93 6.20 -16.71
N PHE A 132 -4.45 5.30 -15.87
CA PHE A 132 -5.61 4.46 -16.20
C PHE A 132 -6.71 4.49 -15.14
N GLY A 133 -7.93 4.12 -15.52
CA GLY A 133 -9.09 3.98 -14.63
C GLY A 133 -9.02 2.79 -13.66
N VAL A 134 -7.86 2.57 -13.04
CA VAL A 134 -7.59 1.50 -12.07
C VAL A 134 -7.40 2.10 -10.68
N ILE A 135 -8.19 1.64 -9.71
CA ILE A 135 -8.07 1.99 -8.30
C ILE A 135 -7.35 0.85 -7.57
N VAL A 136 -6.21 1.16 -6.93
CA VAL A 136 -5.41 0.17 -6.19
C VAL A 136 -5.66 0.30 -4.69
N LEU A 137 -6.09 -0.79 -4.08
CA LEU A 137 -6.39 -0.89 -2.64
C LEU A 137 -5.53 -1.96 -1.99
N GLY A 138 -5.11 -1.73 -0.75
CA GLY A 138 -4.48 -2.76 0.09
C GLY A 138 -5.43 -3.32 1.15
N GLU A 139 -6.69 -2.86 1.18
CA GLU A 139 -7.77 -3.45 1.94
C GLU A 139 -8.78 -4.13 1.02
N ARG A 140 -9.37 -5.23 1.49
CA ARG A 140 -10.27 -6.05 0.69
C ARG A 140 -11.57 -5.29 0.40
N PRO A 141 -11.95 -5.13 -0.88
CA PRO A 141 -13.24 -4.55 -1.23
C PRO A 141 -14.41 -5.44 -0.77
N PRO A 142 -15.60 -4.86 -0.51
CA PRO A 142 -16.81 -5.63 -0.24
C PRO A 142 -17.15 -6.60 -1.38
N ASP A 143 -17.72 -7.77 -1.06
CA ASP A 143 -18.03 -8.84 -2.03
C ASP A 143 -18.99 -8.45 -3.17
N ASN A 144 -19.72 -7.34 -3.01
CA ASN A 144 -20.64 -6.81 -4.00
C ASN A 144 -19.97 -5.86 -5.02
N GLN A 145 -18.67 -5.61 -4.91
CA GLN A 145 -17.89 -4.84 -5.87
C GLN A 145 -17.00 -5.78 -6.71
N PRO A 146 -16.87 -5.54 -8.03
CA PRO A 146 -15.92 -6.26 -8.86
C PRO A 146 -14.48 -5.81 -8.57
N TYR A 147 -13.59 -6.78 -8.33
CA TYR A 147 -12.16 -6.52 -8.13
C TYR A 147 -11.31 -7.71 -8.55
N ALA A 148 -10.17 -7.42 -9.17
CA ALA A 148 -9.07 -8.38 -9.31
C ALA A 148 -8.24 -8.37 -8.03
N MET A 149 -7.57 -9.48 -7.70
CA MET A 149 -6.72 -9.55 -6.52
C MET A 149 -5.34 -10.10 -6.89
N VAL A 150 -4.29 -9.46 -6.39
CA VAL A 150 -2.95 -10.05 -6.35
C VAL A 150 -2.67 -10.45 -4.90
N LEU A 151 -2.50 -11.75 -4.65
CA LEU A 151 -2.04 -12.25 -3.36
C LEU A 151 -0.52 -12.09 -3.26
N VAL A 152 -0.08 -11.34 -2.26
CA VAL A 152 1.33 -11.00 -2.06
C VAL A 152 1.88 -11.75 -0.85
N GLY A 153 2.90 -12.57 -1.08
CA GLY A 153 3.56 -13.33 -0.03
C GLY A 153 4.11 -14.66 -0.52
N ASN A 154 4.94 -15.30 0.30
CA ASN A 154 5.44 -16.64 -0.02
C ASN A 154 4.36 -17.71 0.21
N SER A 155 4.44 -18.83 -0.51
CA SER A 155 3.52 -19.96 -0.30
C SER A 155 3.92 -20.80 0.93
N ALA A 156 3.02 -21.67 1.38
CA ALA A 156 3.33 -22.63 2.45
C ALA A 156 4.42 -23.66 2.08
N VAL A 157 4.74 -23.80 0.79
CA VAL A 157 5.76 -24.73 0.28
C VAL A 157 7.05 -24.05 -0.19
N GLY A 158 7.14 -22.71 -0.08
CA GLY A 158 8.33 -21.95 -0.46
C GLY A 158 8.03 -20.62 -1.16
N GLY A 159 9.10 -19.91 -1.52
CA GLY A 159 9.06 -18.66 -2.27
C GLY A 159 9.65 -18.83 -3.67
N VAL A 160 10.23 -17.76 -4.21
CA VAL A 160 10.77 -17.71 -5.59
C VAL A 160 11.76 -18.82 -5.88
N SER A 161 12.64 -19.17 -4.93
CA SER A 161 13.65 -20.23 -5.12
C SER A 161 13.05 -21.61 -5.33
N GLU A 162 11.95 -21.92 -4.64
CA GLU A 162 11.28 -23.20 -4.71
C GLU A 162 10.38 -23.32 -5.94
N HIS A 163 9.82 -22.20 -6.38
CA HIS A 163 8.87 -22.13 -7.48
C HIS A 163 9.50 -21.83 -8.83
N GLY A 164 10.63 -21.12 -8.87
CA GLY A 164 11.33 -20.73 -10.09
C GLY A 164 10.73 -19.51 -10.81
N PHE A 165 9.76 -18.83 -10.22
CA PHE A 165 9.13 -17.61 -10.75
C PHE A 165 8.86 -16.60 -9.62
N ALA A 166 8.75 -15.32 -9.99
CA ALA A 166 8.43 -14.25 -9.05
C ALA A 166 6.92 -14.02 -8.89
N GLY A 167 6.15 -14.25 -9.94
CA GLY A 167 4.70 -14.20 -9.91
C GLY A 167 4.06 -15.17 -10.91
N VAL A 168 2.76 -15.39 -10.74
CA VAL A 168 1.96 -16.18 -11.68
C VAL A 168 0.49 -15.76 -11.66
N ALA A 169 -0.08 -15.62 -12.85
CA ALA A 169 -1.52 -15.55 -13.07
C ALA A 169 -2.04 -16.94 -13.49
N PRO A 170 -3.18 -17.38 -12.93
CA PRO A 170 -3.74 -18.69 -13.24
C PRO A 170 -4.47 -18.75 -14.59
N THR A 171 -4.56 -17.64 -15.32
CA THR A 171 -5.10 -17.54 -16.67
C THR A 171 -4.70 -16.18 -17.25
N ILE A 172 -4.70 -16.09 -18.58
CA ILE A 172 -4.64 -14.83 -19.31
C ILE A 172 -6.05 -14.55 -19.84
N ASP A 173 -6.71 -13.53 -19.29
CA ASP A 173 -8.10 -13.18 -19.63
C ASP A 173 -8.13 -12.12 -20.72
N CYS A 174 -8.13 -12.57 -21.98
CA CYS A 174 -8.08 -11.71 -23.16
C CYS A 174 -9.27 -10.74 -23.21
N GLY A 175 -9.01 -9.48 -22.85
CA GLY A 175 -10.02 -8.43 -22.82
C GLY A 175 -10.71 -8.24 -21.47
N ASN A 176 -10.14 -8.77 -20.38
CA ASN A 176 -10.67 -8.61 -19.02
C ASN A 176 -12.16 -8.99 -18.91
N THR A 177 -12.54 -10.15 -19.46
CA THR A 177 -13.93 -10.61 -19.52
C THR A 177 -14.46 -11.07 -18.16
N ASN A 178 -13.56 -11.39 -17.23
CA ASN A 178 -13.85 -11.75 -15.85
C ASN A 178 -13.04 -10.85 -14.89
N PRO A 179 -13.69 -9.86 -14.25
CA PRO A 179 -12.99 -8.95 -13.34
C PRO A 179 -12.63 -9.60 -11.99
N TYR A 180 -13.00 -10.87 -11.76
CA TYR A 180 -12.82 -11.58 -10.49
C TYR A 180 -11.70 -12.61 -10.57
N ILE A 181 -10.47 -12.22 -10.92
CA ILE A 181 -9.34 -13.17 -11.00
C ILE A 181 -8.34 -12.89 -9.87
N THR A 182 -7.88 -13.97 -9.23
CA THR A 182 -6.78 -13.95 -8.28
C THR A 182 -5.48 -14.34 -8.98
N SER A 183 -4.48 -13.47 -8.97
CA SER A 183 -3.09 -13.79 -9.33
C SER A 183 -2.15 -13.66 -8.13
N PHE A 184 -0.87 -13.98 -8.29
CA PHE A 184 0.05 -14.21 -7.18
C PHE A 184 1.41 -13.55 -7.39
N ALA A 185 1.87 -12.78 -6.42
CA ALA A 185 3.22 -12.22 -6.37
C ALA A 185 3.98 -12.79 -5.16
N LEU A 186 5.02 -13.58 -5.41
CA LEU A 186 5.91 -14.08 -4.37
C LEU A 186 6.92 -13.00 -3.97
N GLU A 187 7.42 -13.10 -2.74
CA GLU A 187 8.32 -12.07 -2.20
C GLU A 187 9.65 -12.05 -2.95
N VAL A 188 9.98 -10.90 -3.55
CA VAL A 188 11.20 -10.70 -4.33
C VAL A 188 11.68 -9.25 -4.27
N GLY A 189 13.00 -9.08 -4.15
CA GLY A 189 13.65 -7.78 -4.25
C GLY A 189 13.16 -6.78 -3.20
N GLY A 190 13.02 -5.51 -3.59
CA GLY A 190 12.45 -4.44 -2.76
C GLY A 190 11.15 -3.90 -3.34
N VAL A 191 10.69 -2.75 -2.82
CA VAL A 191 9.42 -2.09 -3.18
C VAL A 191 9.13 -2.08 -4.69
N ASN A 192 10.07 -1.57 -5.52
CA ASN A 192 9.86 -1.47 -6.96
C ASN A 192 9.77 -2.85 -7.64
N SER A 193 10.55 -3.84 -7.17
CA SER A 193 10.49 -5.20 -7.71
C SER A 193 9.15 -5.85 -7.40
N MET A 194 8.64 -5.68 -6.17
CA MET A 194 7.33 -6.17 -5.78
C MET A 194 6.22 -5.48 -6.57
N ALA A 195 6.26 -4.16 -6.72
CA ALA A 195 5.29 -3.41 -7.51
C ALA A 195 5.28 -3.86 -8.98
N THR A 196 6.47 -4.06 -9.59
CA THR A 196 6.59 -4.57 -10.95
C THR A 196 5.90 -5.93 -11.09
N VAL A 197 6.18 -6.88 -10.19
CA VAL A 197 5.56 -8.22 -10.25
C VAL A 197 4.05 -8.12 -10.03
N ILE A 198 3.58 -7.34 -9.06
CA ILE A 198 2.13 -7.13 -8.85
C ILE A 198 1.46 -6.62 -10.14
N ASN A 199 2.07 -5.64 -10.81
CA ASN A 199 1.55 -5.09 -12.06
C ASN A 199 1.59 -6.09 -13.23
N GLN A 200 2.62 -6.92 -13.32
CA GLN A 200 2.68 -8.00 -14.31
C GLN A 200 1.54 -9.00 -14.11
N GLU A 201 1.38 -9.48 -12.89
CA GLU A 201 0.39 -10.50 -12.57
C GLU A 201 -1.04 -9.98 -12.63
N ALA A 202 -1.26 -8.71 -12.31
CA ALA A 202 -2.55 -8.06 -12.56
C ALA A 202 -2.81 -7.94 -14.07
N ALA A 203 -1.83 -7.48 -14.85
CA ALA A 203 -1.96 -7.29 -16.28
C ALA A 203 -2.19 -8.59 -17.07
N HIS A 204 -1.64 -9.71 -16.63
CA HIS A 204 -2.00 -11.03 -17.18
C HIS A 204 -3.49 -11.33 -17.00
N THR A 205 -4.08 -10.99 -15.85
CA THR A 205 -5.54 -11.14 -15.65
C THR A 205 -6.39 -10.17 -16.47
N TRP A 206 -5.77 -9.24 -17.19
CA TRP A 206 -6.44 -8.32 -18.10
C TRP A 206 -6.18 -8.64 -19.57
N GLY A 207 -5.36 -9.66 -19.83
CA GLY A 207 -5.06 -10.15 -21.17
C GLY A 207 -3.76 -9.62 -21.77
N LEU A 208 -2.92 -8.94 -20.97
CA LEU A 208 -1.61 -8.50 -21.43
C LEU A 208 -0.54 -9.56 -21.17
N GLU A 209 0.50 -9.57 -21.98
CA GLU A 209 1.57 -10.56 -22.01
C GLU A 209 2.95 -9.91 -21.93
N HIS A 210 3.97 -10.72 -21.65
CA HIS A 210 5.33 -10.22 -21.52
C HIS A 210 5.89 -9.65 -22.83
N VAL A 211 6.65 -8.55 -22.73
CA VAL A 211 7.28 -7.89 -23.88
C VAL A 211 8.79 -7.74 -23.72
N ASN A 212 9.49 -7.56 -24.84
CA ASN A 212 10.95 -7.45 -24.88
C ASN A 212 11.51 -6.07 -24.54
N ASN A 213 10.68 -5.13 -24.07
CA ASN A 213 11.09 -3.77 -23.74
C ASN A 213 11.35 -3.63 -22.23
N PRO A 214 12.61 -3.41 -21.78
CA PRO A 214 12.93 -3.29 -20.35
C PRO A 214 12.26 -2.11 -19.65
N ALA A 215 11.87 -1.07 -20.39
CA ALA A 215 11.15 0.06 -19.81
C ALA A 215 9.65 -0.25 -19.61
N ASP A 216 9.15 -1.34 -20.18
CA ASP A 216 7.75 -1.76 -20.02
C ASP A 216 7.56 -2.57 -18.74
N ASN A 217 6.46 -2.33 -18.02
CA ASN A 217 6.08 -3.12 -16.84
C ASN A 217 5.96 -4.62 -17.13
N LEU A 218 5.64 -4.98 -18.37
CA LEU A 218 5.52 -6.38 -18.80
C LEU A 218 6.84 -6.98 -19.28
N HIS A 219 7.98 -6.34 -19.06
CA HIS A 219 9.26 -7.01 -19.25
C HIS A 219 9.40 -8.21 -18.30
N PRO A 220 9.72 -9.44 -18.76
CA PRO A 220 9.63 -10.67 -17.94
C PRO A 220 10.65 -10.77 -16.78
N VAL A 221 11.36 -9.69 -16.45
CA VAL A 221 12.34 -9.61 -15.37
C VAL A 221 12.06 -8.38 -14.51
N SER A 222 11.87 -8.57 -13.21
CA SER A 222 11.80 -7.47 -12.26
C SER A 222 13.20 -6.90 -11.96
N GLY A 223 13.32 -5.57 -11.84
CA GLY A 223 14.59 -4.89 -11.55
C GLY A 223 15.54 -4.69 -12.75
N GLY A 224 15.12 -5.03 -13.97
CA GLY A 224 15.85 -4.72 -15.21
C GLY A 224 15.85 -3.22 -15.58
N HIS A 225 14.93 -2.45 -15.01
CA HIS A 225 14.78 -1.00 -15.18
C HIS A 225 14.36 -0.38 -13.83
N PRO A 226 14.81 0.85 -13.50
CA PRO A 226 14.58 1.44 -12.17
C PRO A 226 13.11 1.85 -11.90
N ASP A 227 12.36 2.19 -12.95
CA ASP A 227 10.96 2.66 -12.90
C ASP A 227 10.27 2.24 -14.21
N PRO A 228 10.00 0.94 -14.42
CA PRO A 228 9.25 0.49 -15.59
C PRO A 228 7.82 1.05 -15.56
N LYS A 229 7.21 1.23 -16.72
CA LYS A 229 5.84 1.76 -16.89
C LYS A 229 5.15 1.02 -18.02
N TYR A 230 3.83 1.10 -18.12
CA TYR A 230 3.16 0.67 -19.36
C TYR A 230 3.53 1.63 -20.48
N THR A 231 4.12 1.14 -21.56
CA THR A 231 4.69 1.98 -22.62
C THR A 231 3.76 2.11 -23.82
N ASP A 232 3.69 3.32 -24.40
CA ASP A 232 2.97 3.60 -25.65
C ASP A 232 3.83 3.26 -26.87
N SER A 233 4.22 1.99 -26.97
CA SER A 233 4.97 1.42 -28.09
C SER A 233 4.49 0.02 -28.41
N CYS A 234 4.53 -0.35 -29.70
CA CYS A 234 4.30 -1.74 -30.10
C CYS A 234 5.57 -2.57 -29.86
N ASP A 235 5.62 -3.27 -28.73
CA ASP A 235 6.75 -4.08 -28.30
C ASP A 235 6.52 -5.57 -28.59
N LYS A 236 7.61 -6.30 -28.83
CA LYS A 236 7.53 -7.70 -29.27
C LYS A 236 7.16 -8.56 -28.07
N ILE A 237 6.09 -9.36 -28.22
CA ILE A 237 5.67 -10.32 -27.19
C ILE A 237 6.73 -11.43 -27.08
N VAL A 238 7.07 -11.83 -25.86
CA VAL A 238 8.07 -12.87 -25.56
C VAL A 238 7.51 -13.91 -24.59
N ALA A 239 7.99 -15.14 -24.68
CA ALA A 239 7.51 -16.26 -23.87
C ALA A 239 8.26 -16.43 -22.53
N ASN A 240 9.46 -15.85 -22.41
CA ASN A 240 10.35 -16.13 -21.29
C ASN A 240 11.38 -15.01 -21.05
N THR A 241 12.18 -15.19 -20.01
CA THR A 241 13.25 -14.27 -19.59
C THR A 241 14.45 -14.22 -20.55
N ASP A 242 14.61 -15.23 -21.43
CA ASP A 242 15.58 -15.21 -22.52
C ASP A 242 15.10 -14.38 -23.73
N LEU A 243 13.89 -13.80 -23.62
CA LEU A 243 13.25 -12.94 -24.61
C LEU A 243 12.95 -13.66 -25.94
N ASP A 244 12.66 -14.96 -25.86
CA ASP A 244 12.25 -15.74 -27.02
C ASP A 244 10.93 -15.19 -27.58
N PRO A 245 10.87 -14.79 -28.86
CA PRO A 245 9.68 -14.21 -29.45
C PRO A 245 8.47 -15.16 -29.39
N ALA A 246 7.32 -14.64 -28.97
CA ALA A 246 6.05 -15.32 -28.99
C ALA A 246 5.08 -14.62 -29.96
N ASN A 247 4.01 -15.33 -30.29
CA ASN A 247 2.87 -14.71 -30.95
C ASN A 247 1.95 -14.03 -29.93
N GLY A 248 1.91 -14.48 -28.68
CA GLY A 248 0.92 -14.03 -27.72
C GLY A 248 -0.42 -14.76 -27.87
N GLN A 249 -1.01 -15.09 -26.73
CA GLN A 249 -2.31 -15.72 -26.59
C GLN A 249 -3.47 -14.78 -26.90
N CYS A 250 -3.34 -13.50 -26.54
CA CYS A 250 -4.39 -12.50 -26.74
C CYS A 250 -4.21 -11.70 -28.03
N ASN A 251 -3.58 -12.30 -29.04
CA ASN A 251 -3.38 -11.68 -30.36
C ASN A 251 -4.63 -11.04 -30.96
N ALA A 252 -5.81 -11.62 -30.76
CA ALA A 252 -7.04 -11.05 -31.29
C ALA A 252 -7.34 -9.65 -30.70
N VAL A 253 -6.90 -9.39 -29.46
CA VAL A 253 -6.94 -8.09 -28.79
C VAL A 253 -5.74 -7.26 -29.19
N HIS A 254 -4.51 -7.79 -29.08
CA HIS A 254 -3.30 -7.02 -29.39
C HIS A 254 -3.27 -6.47 -30.83
N THR A 255 -3.82 -7.23 -31.79
CA THR A 255 -3.90 -6.82 -33.21
C THR A 255 -4.87 -5.67 -33.48
N MET A 256 -5.65 -5.25 -32.48
CA MET A 256 -6.43 -4.01 -32.55
C MET A 256 -5.53 -2.77 -32.44
N PHE A 257 -4.35 -2.88 -31.82
CA PHE A 257 -3.43 -1.77 -31.54
C PHE A 257 -2.09 -1.91 -32.29
N CYS A 258 -1.63 -3.14 -32.51
CA CYS A 258 -0.34 -3.45 -33.10
C CYS A 258 -0.41 -4.54 -34.20
N ASN A 259 0.74 -4.90 -34.76
CA ASN A 259 0.84 -6.08 -35.62
C ASN A 259 0.81 -7.37 -34.78
N ALA A 260 0.45 -8.50 -35.40
CA ALA A 260 0.45 -9.80 -34.72
C ALA A 260 1.81 -10.12 -34.05
N GLY A 261 1.77 -10.63 -32.81
CA GLY A 261 2.97 -10.86 -32.01
C GLY A 261 3.61 -9.61 -31.42
N TYR A 262 2.92 -8.48 -31.41
CA TYR A 262 3.30 -7.25 -30.73
C TYR A 262 2.13 -6.76 -29.89
N GLN A 263 2.45 -6.06 -28.80
CA GLN A 263 1.49 -5.50 -27.84
C GLN A 263 1.83 -4.03 -27.60
N ASN A 264 0.82 -3.18 -27.44
CA ASN A 264 1.01 -1.83 -26.90
C ASN A 264 0.29 -1.76 -25.56
N SER A 265 1.06 -1.93 -24.49
CA SER A 265 0.51 -2.11 -23.16
C SER A 265 -0.26 -0.87 -22.70
N TYR A 266 0.22 0.34 -23.02
CA TYR A 266 -0.44 1.59 -22.67
C TYR A 266 -1.80 1.76 -23.36
N GLN A 267 -1.87 1.55 -24.68
CA GLN A 267 -3.12 1.70 -25.42
C GLN A 267 -4.15 0.62 -25.04
N GLU A 268 -3.69 -0.60 -24.76
CA GLU A 268 -4.56 -1.68 -24.28
C GLU A 268 -5.11 -1.38 -22.89
N MET A 269 -4.29 -0.90 -21.96
CA MET A 269 -4.73 -0.46 -20.63
C MET A 269 -5.76 0.69 -20.72
N LEU A 270 -5.54 1.70 -21.58
CA LEU A 270 -6.52 2.76 -21.82
C LEU A 270 -7.82 2.24 -22.44
N ALA A 271 -7.74 1.27 -23.35
CA ALA A 271 -8.93 0.68 -23.96
C ALA A 271 -9.76 -0.13 -22.95
N LEU A 272 -9.10 -0.84 -22.03
CA LEU A 272 -9.75 -1.65 -21.01
C LEU A 272 -10.35 -0.81 -19.88
N PHE A 273 -9.62 0.20 -19.41
CA PHE A 273 -9.95 0.90 -18.15
C PHE A 273 -10.29 2.36 -18.32
N GLY A 274 -9.99 2.95 -19.48
CA GLY A 274 -10.16 4.38 -19.70
C GLY A 274 -9.10 5.21 -18.99
N PRO A 275 -9.24 6.55 -19.04
CA PRO A 275 -8.33 7.48 -18.38
C PRO A 275 -8.44 7.40 -16.84
N PRO A 276 -7.52 8.06 -16.11
CA PRO A 276 -7.55 8.09 -14.65
C PRO A 276 -8.86 8.65 -14.11
N ILE A 277 -9.32 8.08 -13.01
CA ILE A 277 -10.46 8.60 -12.24
C ILE A 277 -9.87 9.36 -11.05
N PRO A 278 -10.00 10.71 -11.03
CA PRO A 278 -9.55 11.50 -9.89
C PRO A 278 -10.21 11.05 -8.60
N ASP A 279 -9.45 11.14 -7.53
CA ASP A 279 -9.91 10.85 -6.20
C ASP A 279 -10.41 12.14 -5.54
N ASP A 280 -11.71 12.27 -5.37
CA ASP A 280 -12.38 13.48 -4.85
C ASP A 280 -13.08 13.25 -3.50
N VAL A 281 -12.83 12.09 -2.89
CA VAL A 281 -13.35 11.73 -1.57
C VAL A 281 -12.33 12.17 -0.52
N ALA A 282 -12.77 12.99 0.44
CA ALA A 282 -11.91 13.39 1.55
C ALA A 282 -11.75 12.26 2.57
N PRO A 283 -10.59 12.18 3.24
CA PRO A 283 -10.38 11.25 4.33
C PRO A 283 -11.25 11.65 5.54
N SER A 284 -11.22 10.83 6.58
CA SER A 284 -11.85 11.14 7.86
C SER A 284 -10.86 11.01 9.02
N VAL A 285 -11.08 11.84 10.04
CA VAL A 285 -10.25 11.89 11.24
C VAL A 285 -11.13 12.03 12.48
N THR A 286 -10.79 11.31 13.54
CA THR A 286 -11.38 11.47 14.87
C THR A 286 -10.29 11.62 15.92
N ILE A 287 -10.58 12.39 16.97
CA ILE A 287 -9.77 12.44 18.18
C ILE A 287 -10.48 11.59 19.22
N ASP A 288 -9.90 10.44 19.55
CA ASP A 288 -10.51 9.44 20.43
C ASP A 288 -10.16 9.65 21.90
N ASN A 289 -9.04 10.33 22.17
CA ASN A 289 -8.63 10.76 23.52
C ASN A 289 -7.72 12.01 23.43
N PRO A 290 -7.96 13.08 24.21
CA PRO A 290 -9.08 13.26 25.13
C PRO A 290 -10.42 13.37 24.38
N GLY A 291 -11.51 13.04 25.07
CA GLY A 291 -12.87 13.24 24.57
C GLY A 291 -13.38 14.66 24.74
N GLU A 292 -14.42 15.02 24.01
CA GLU A 292 -15.06 16.33 24.09
C GLU A 292 -15.61 16.58 25.51
N GLY A 293 -15.16 17.67 26.12
CA GLY A 293 -15.54 18.10 27.47
C GLY A 293 -14.85 17.32 28.59
N ASP A 294 -13.84 16.52 28.30
CA ASP A 294 -13.07 15.83 29.34
C ASP A 294 -12.41 16.83 30.30
N VAL A 295 -12.34 16.44 31.58
CA VAL A 295 -11.63 17.19 32.63
C VAL A 295 -10.46 16.35 33.09
N LEU A 296 -9.24 16.84 32.84
CA LEU A 296 -7.98 16.14 33.13
C LEU A 296 -7.31 16.74 34.36
N ASP A 297 -6.75 15.89 35.22
CA ASP A 297 -5.98 16.35 36.38
C ASP A 297 -4.63 16.95 35.93
N CYS A 298 -4.23 18.05 36.58
CA CYS A 298 -2.89 18.61 36.40
C CYS A 298 -1.90 18.04 37.45
N PRO A 299 -0.67 17.64 37.06
CA PRO A 299 -0.11 17.69 35.70
C PRO A 299 -0.74 16.65 34.77
N VAL A 300 -0.96 17.04 33.52
CA VAL A 300 -1.57 16.14 32.52
C VAL A 300 -0.61 15.02 32.14
N GLU A 301 -1.13 13.79 32.13
CA GLU A 301 -0.48 12.60 31.58
C GLU A 301 -1.54 11.76 30.86
N PHE A 302 -1.50 11.75 29.53
CA PHE A 302 -2.39 10.94 28.69
C PHE A 302 -1.76 10.70 27.32
N ASP A 303 -2.31 9.77 26.53
CA ASP A 303 -1.96 9.60 25.13
C ASP A 303 -2.99 10.31 24.25
N LEU A 304 -2.59 11.27 23.42
CA LEU A 304 -3.44 11.76 22.34
C LEU A 304 -3.66 10.63 21.35
N VAL A 305 -4.89 10.14 21.22
CA VAL A 305 -5.26 9.06 20.29
C VAL A 305 -6.09 9.64 19.16
N VAL A 306 -5.62 9.43 17.93
CA VAL A 306 -6.26 9.92 16.71
C VAL A 306 -6.50 8.74 15.77
N THR A 307 -7.71 8.60 15.25
CA THR A 307 -8.03 7.59 14.23
C THR A 307 -8.21 8.26 12.87
N LEU A 308 -7.57 7.67 11.85
CA LEU A 308 -7.55 8.10 10.46
C LEU A 308 -8.19 7.01 9.60
N ASP A 309 -9.04 7.39 8.65
CA ASP A 309 -9.68 6.47 7.71
C ASP A 309 -9.88 7.13 6.34
N ASP A 310 -9.86 6.33 5.29
CA ASP A 310 -10.00 6.74 3.91
C ASP A 310 -10.37 5.55 3.00
N ASP A 311 -10.94 5.81 1.82
CA ASP A 311 -11.37 4.79 0.86
C ASP A 311 -10.24 4.24 -0.04
N ARG A 312 -9.04 4.83 0.01
CA ARG A 312 -7.80 4.40 -0.67
C ARG A 312 -6.76 3.78 0.27
N ARG A 313 -7.17 3.07 1.33
CA ARG A 313 -6.20 2.46 2.26
C ARG A 313 -5.41 1.27 1.68
N PRO A 314 -4.16 1.05 2.14
CA PRO A 314 -3.35 1.95 2.97
C PRO A 314 -2.82 3.13 2.15
N GLN A 315 -2.57 4.25 2.81
CA GLN A 315 -1.93 5.42 2.21
C GLN A 315 -1.22 6.26 3.26
N THR A 316 -0.26 7.10 2.84
CA THR A 316 0.34 8.09 3.75
C THR A 316 -0.48 9.36 3.78
N MET A 317 -0.94 9.76 4.96
CA MET A 317 -1.65 11.01 5.17
C MET A 317 -0.71 12.06 5.74
N SER A 318 -0.75 13.27 5.18
CA SER A 318 -0.19 14.46 5.83
C SER A 318 -1.04 14.77 7.04
N THR A 319 -0.45 14.89 8.23
CA THR A 319 -1.17 15.16 9.48
C THR A 319 -0.48 16.28 10.23
N THR A 320 -1.25 17.28 10.63
CA THR A 320 -0.82 18.40 11.47
C THR A 320 -1.70 18.49 12.71
N ILE A 321 -1.08 18.55 13.88
CA ILE A 321 -1.76 18.62 15.18
C ILE A 321 -1.46 19.97 15.81
N TYR A 322 -2.51 20.62 16.29
CA TYR A 322 -2.47 21.89 17.00
C TYR A 322 -2.99 21.73 18.43
N LEU A 323 -2.35 22.43 19.37
CA LEU A 323 -2.86 22.69 20.72
C LEU A 323 -3.01 24.22 20.87
N ASP A 324 -4.23 24.69 21.14
CA ASP A 324 -4.56 26.13 21.24
C ASP A 324 -4.03 26.95 20.04
N ASP A 325 -4.34 26.49 18.83
CA ASP A 325 -3.90 27.06 17.54
C ASP A 325 -2.38 27.09 17.31
N GLN A 326 -1.57 26.49 18.19
CA GLN A 326 -0.14 26.30 17.99
C GLN A 326 0.12 24.91 17.42
N GLU A 327 0.81 24.83 16.29
CA GLU A 327 1.28 23.56 15.74
C GLU A 327 2.25 22.90 16.75
N VAL A 328 1.91 21.68 17.16
CA VAL A 328 2.72 20.87 18.08
C VAL A 328 3.36 19.68 17.39
N LEU A 329 2.80 19.24 16.25
CA LEU A 329 3.31 18.13 15.46
C LEU A 329 2.87 18.28 14.00
N SER A 330 3.76 17.96 13.06
CA SER A 330 3.43 17.72 11.67
C SER A 330 4.23 16.53 11.13
N GLY A 331 3.64 15.75 10.23
CA GLY A 331 4.31 14.58 9.65
C GLY A 331 3.45 13.80 8.66
N LEU A 332 4.04 12.76 8.06
CA LEU A 332 3.35 11.77 7.24
C LEU A 332 3.14 10.51 8.06
N PHE A 333 1.91 10.03 8.12
CA PHE A 333 1.53 8.84 8.88
C PHE A 333 0.76 7.86 8.02
N ILE A 334 0.88 6.59 8.38
CA ILE A 334 0.34 5.46 7.61
C ILE A 334 -0.56 4.55 8.42
N ASP A 335 -0.38 4.59 9.75
CA ASP A 335 -1.18 3.81 10.66
C ASP A 335 -2.56 4.47 10.79
N SER A 336 -3.61 3.67 10.77
CA SER A 336 -5.00 4.15 10.95
C SER A 336 -5.27 4.68 12.35
N THR A 337 -4.40 4.38 13.33
CA THR A 337 -4.53 4.88 14.69
C THR A 337 -3.18 5.37 15.17
N LEU A 338 -3.11 6.66 15.46
CA LEU A 338 -1.93 7.34 15.96
C LEU A 338 -2.06 7.54 17.48
N SER A 339 -0.95 7.40 18.19
CA SER A 339 -0.90 7.58 19.63
C SER A 339 0.35 8.37 20.01
N PHE A 340 0.14 9.53 20.64
CA PHE A 340 1.20 10.43 21.03
C PHE A 340 1.17 10.67 22.54
N PRO A 341 2.22 10.33 23.30
CA PRO A 341 2.25 10.61 24.72
C PRO A 341 2.33 12.12 24.97
N VAL A 342 1.37 12.63 25.75
CA VAL A 342 1.32 14.01 26.22
C VAL A 342 1.63 14.01 27.72
N SER A 343 2.65 14.76 28.11
CA SER A 343 3.07 14.85 29.51
C SER A 343 3.47 16.26 29.89
N GLY A 344 2.87 16.79 30.96
CA GLY A 344 3.13 18.11 31.51
C GLY A 344 2.91 19.26 30.52
N GLY A 345 3.22 20.49 30.96
CA GLY A 345 3.31 21.66 30.07
C GLY A 345 2.00 22.29 29.60
N ILE A 346 0.84 21.63 29.78
CA ILE A 346 -0.48 22.23 29.57
C ILE A 346 -0.92 22.91 30.87
N ALA A 347 -1.23 24.20 30.80
CA ALA A 347 -1.67 24.98 31.97
C ALA A 347 -3.07 24.53 32.42
N PRO A 348 -3.51 24.86 33.64
CA PRO A 348 -4.91 24.72 34.00
C PRO A 348 -5.79 25.67 33.16
N GLY A 349 -6.96 25.19 32.74
CA GLY A 349 -7.90 25.95 31.94
C GLY A 349 -8.50 25.14 30.79
N MET A 350 -9.24 25.84 29.92
CA MET A 350 -9.80 25.25 28.70
C MET A 350 -8.73 25.21 27.61
N HIS A 351 -8.66 24.07 26.92
CA HIS A 351 -7.73 23.81 25.83
C HIS A 351 -8.45 23.15 24.66
N THR A 352 -7.86 23.31 23.47
CA THR A 352 -8.39 22.73 22.24
C THR A 352 -7.29 21.98 21.51
N PHE A 353 -7.54 20.70 21.20
CA PHE A 353 -6.78 19.98 20.19
C PHE A 353 -7.50 20.07 18.85
N ARG A 354 -6.74 20.35 17.80
CA ARG A 354 -7.21 20.30 16.41
C ARG A 354 -6.26 19.46 15.59
N VAL A 355 -6.78 18.53 14.80
CA VAL A 355 -6.03 17.69 13.89
C VAL A 355 -6.50 17.98 12.47
N GLU A 356 -5.57 18.33 11.59
CA GLU A 356 -5.81 18.51 10.16
C GLU A 356 -5.08 17.38 9.42
N ILE A 357 -5.75 16.76 8.46
CA ILE A 357 -5.18 15.73 7.59
C ILE A 357 -5.42 16.02 6.11
N GLU A 358 -4.55 15.49 5.26
CA GLU A 358 -4.68 15.49 3.80
C GLU A 358 -4.23 14.14 3.25
N ASP A 359 -4.99 13.56 2.32
CA ASP A 359 -4.68 12.29 1.65
C ASP A 359 -3.62 12.45 0.53
N GLU A 360 -3.25 11.35 -0.15
CA GLU A 360 -2.30 11.34 -1.27
C GLU A 360 -2.78 12.17 -2.48
N SER A 361 -4.08 12.42 -2.58
CA SER A 361 -4.76 13.12 -3.67
C SER A 361 -4.96 14.62 -3.39
N GLY A 362 -4.63 15.07 -2.16
CA GLY A 362 -4.77 16.45 -1.72
C GLY A 362 -6.15 16.79 -1.13
N ASN A 363 -6.99 15.80 -0.80
CA ASN A 363 -8.29 16.04 -0.18
C ASN A 363 -8.11 16.23 1.34
N PRO A 364 -8.61 17.34 1.92
CA PRO A 364 -8.39 17.65 3.32
C PRO A 364 -9.53 17.18 4.24
N ALA A 365 -9.21 16.89 5.50
CA ALA A 365 -10.18 16.71 6.58
C ALA A 365 -9.64 17.25 7.92
N SER A 366 -10.53 17.47 8.89
CA SER A 366 -10.12 17.98 10.21
C SER A 366 -11.05 17.52 11.33
N ALA A 367 -10.50 17.35 12.53
CA ALA A 367 -11.23 17.13 13.77
C ALA A 367 -10.75 18.08 14.86
N GLU A 368 -11.63 18.42 15.79
CA GLU A 368 -11.33 19.28 16.92
C GLU A 368 -12.00 18.72 18.18
N VAL A 369 -11.33 18.86 19.33
CA VAL A 369 -11.87 18.50 20.64
C VAL A 369 -11.48 19.55 21.69
N ASN A 370 -12.42 19.92 22.54
CA ASN A 370 -12.21 20.82 23.67
C ASN A 370 -12.15 20.03 24.97
N PHE A 371 -11.22 20.37 25.85
CA PHE A 371 -11.06 19.73 27.16
C PHE A 371 -10.62 20.75 28.21
N GLU A 372 -10.82 20.42 29.49
CA GLU A 372 -10.40 21.25 30.62
C GLU A 372 -9.25 20.56 31.37
N VAL A 373 -8.24 21.32 31.75
CA VAL A 373 -7.20 20.90 32.70
C VAL A 373 -7.52 21.50 34.06
N ALA A 374 -7.83 20.65 35.03
CA ALA A 374 -8.18 21.05 36.39
C ALA A 374 -6.97 21.60 37.14
N THR A 375 -7.20 22.61 37.99
CA THR A 375 -6.16 23.14 38.89
C THR A 375 -5.81 22.14 39.98
N ASN A 376 -4.54 22.04 40.33
CA ASN A 376 -4.04 21.27 41.47
C ASN A 376 -3.22 22.18 42.39
N PRO A 377 -3.79 22.65 43.53
CA PRO A 377 -3.10 23.55 44.45
C PRO A 377 -1.82 22.97 45.09
N GLY A 378 -1.67 21.63 45.06
CA GLY A 378 -0.49 20.94 45.56
C GLY A 378 0.70 21.01 44.60
N ASP A 379 0.47 21.41 43.34
CA ASP A 379 1.50 21.57 42.32
C ASP A 379 1.57 23.04 41.86
N PRO A 380 2.71 23.72 42.04
CA PRO A 380 2.84 25.13 41.66
C PRO A 380 2.69 25.39 40.15
N MET A 381 2.86 24.40 39.26
CA MET A 381 2.54 24.53 37.83
C MET A 381 1.03 24.48 37.56
N CYS A 382 0.26 23.93 38.49
CA CYS A 382 -1.17 23.67 38.36
C CYS A 382 -2.03 24.56 39.25
N ALA A 383 -1.43 25.52 39.95
CA ALA A 383 -2.16 26.49 40.74
C ALA A 383 -2.96 27.44 39.82
N ALA A 384 -4.18 27.79 40.22
CA ALA A 384 -4.94 28.82 39.53
C ALA A 384 -4.11 30.11 39.42
N ALA A 385 -4.14 30.77 38.26
CA ALA A 385 -3.58 32.10 38.14
C ALA A 385 -4.24 33.01 39.20
N PRO A 386 -3.46 33.82 39.94
CA PRO A 386 -4.04 34.69 40.96
C PRO A 386 -5.08 35.61 40.32
N ASP A 387 -6.31 35.53 40.82
CA ASP A 387 -7.42 36.37 40.39
C ASP A 387 -7.02 37.86 40.49
N PRO A 388 -7.10 38.66 39.42
CA PRO A 388 -6.77 40.08 39.48
C PRO A 388 -7.70 40.90 40.38
N THR A 389 -8.76 40.31 40.95
CA THR A 389 -9.83 41.07 41.65
C THR A 389 -9.70 41.17 43.17
N ASP A 390 -8.65 40.64 43.81
CA ASP A 390 -8.46 40.88 45.25
C ASP A 390 -7.76 42.22 45.55
N GLY A 391 -8.43 43.30 45.17
CA GLY A 391 -8.12 44.67 45.57
C GLY A 391 -8.90 45.06 46.83
N THR A 392 -8.58 44.47 47.98
CA THR A 392 -9.16 44.90 49.27
C THR A 392 -8.24 45.87 50.03
N THR A 393 -8.56 47.16 49.86
CA THR A 393 -8.66 48.23 50.87
C THR A 393 -7.75 48.23 52.11
N ALA A 394 -6.93 49.28 52.23
CA ALA A 394 -6.57 49.88 53.51
C ALA A 394 -6.40 51.42 53.38
N GLY A 395 -7.14 52.18 54.19
CA GLY A 395 -6.62 53.39 54.85
C GLY A 395 -6.97 54.76 54.27
N ASP A 396 -8.11 55.29 54.71
CA ASP A 396 -8.53 56.69 54.79
C ASP A 396 -7.47 57.67 55.35
N VAL A 397 -7.24 58.82 54.68
CA VAL A 397 -7.00 60.15 55.29
C VAL A 397 -7.45 61.28 54.34
N GLY A 398 -8.63 61.85 54.62
CA GLY A 398 -8.92 63.29 54.76
C GLY A 398 -8.33 64.39 53.84
N THR A 399 -9.30 65.12 53.26
CA THR A 399 -9.45 66.61 53.22
C THR A 399 -8.70 67.51 52.23
N ASP A 400 -9.53 68.27 51.52
CA ASP A 400 -9.45 69.67 51.04
C ASP A 400 -8.47 70.11 49.95
N GLY A 401 -9.07 70.64 48.87
CA GLY A 401 -8.73 71.98 48.41
C GLY A 401 -8.41 72.15 46.91
N GLY A 402 -9.29 72.86 46.19
CA GLY A 402 -8.82 73.89 45.24
C GLY A 402 -8.87 73.61 43.73
N THR A 403 -9.94 74.12 43.12
CA THR A 403 -9.98 75.07 41.97
C THR A 403 -9.15 74.85 40.70
N ASP A 404 -9.91 74.89 39.60
CA ASP A 404 -9.71 75.64 38.34
C ASP A 404 -8.72 75.16 37.26
N GLY A 405 -9.25 75.14 36.02
CA GLY A 405 -8.46 75.36 34.81
C GLY A 405 -8.85 74.49 33.63
N GLY A 406 -9.85 74.92 32.84
CA GLY A 406 -10.22 74.28 31.59
C GLY A 406 -9.35 74.66 30.38
N THR A 407 -9.46 73.88 29.30
CA THR A 407 -9.44 74.24 27.85
C THR A 407 -9.42 72.92 27.05
N ALA A 408 -10.42 72.53 26.27
CA ALA A 408 -10.92 73.02 24.97
C ALA A 408 -10.06 72.61 23.74
N GLY A 409 -10.72 71.95 22.77
CA GLY A 409 -10.28 71.70 21.39
C GLY A 409 -10.06 70.21 21.08
N ALA A 410 -10.98 69.39 20.56
CA ALA A 410 -11.89 69.49 19.40
C ALA A 410 -11.23 69.45 18.01
N ASN A 411 -11.44 68.30 17.35
CA ASN A 411 -11.61 68.02 15.91
C ASN A 411 -10.46 68.19 14.90
N GLY A 412 -10.25 67.11 14.14
CA GLY A 412 -10.65 67.10 12.72
C GLY A 412 -9.55 66.90 11.67
N GLY A 413 -9.46 65.68 11.14
CA GLY A 413 -9.78 65.40 9.72
C GLY A 413 -8.73 65.61 8.61
N SER A 414 -8.72 64.60 7.73
CA SER A 414 -8.40 64.54 6.29
C SER A 414 -6.94 64.49 5.79
N ASP A 415 -6.62 63.30 5.24
CA ASP A 415 -6.20 63.01 3.87
C ASP A 415 -5.09 63.84 3.20
N GLU A 416 -4.01 63.16 2.80
CA GLU A 416 -3.60 62.96 1.40
C GLU A 416 -2.19 62.34 1.34
N GLY A 417 -1.96 61.44 0.37
CA GLY A 417 -0.60 61.26 -0.19
C GLY A 417 -0.14 59.83 -0.47
N CYS A 418 -0.60 59.26 -1.59
CA CYS A 418 0.02 58.10 -2.24
C CYS A 418 1.51 58.32 -2.54
N GLY A 419 2.32 57.27 -2.34
CA GLY A 419 3.72 57.25 -2.74
C GLY A 419 4.27 55.84 -2.92
N CYS A 420 3.82 55.12 -3.94
CA CYS A 420 4.49 53.91 -4.42
C CYS A 420 5.86 54.27 -4.98
N ARG A 421 6.96 53.78 -4.39
CA ARG A 421 8.20 53.50 -5.12
C ARG A 421 8.90 52.25 -4.58
N THR A 422 8.91 51.25 -5.45
CA THR A 422 9.76 50.07 -5.44
C THR A 422 11.20 50.47 -5.73
N SER A 423 12.16 49.93 -4.96
CA SER A 423 13.50 49.68 -5.48
C SER A 423 14.27 48.67 -4.64
N HIS A 424 14.48 47.50 -5.25
CA HIS A 424 15.77 46.82 -5.38
C HIS A 424 16.50 46.39 -4.10
N GLY A 425 16.50 45.07 -3.90
CA GLY A 425 17.70 44.31 -4.23
C GLY A 425 18.60 43.91 -3.07
N GLY A 426 18.76 42.61 -2.91
CA GLY A 426 20.05 42.02 -2.58
C GLY A 426 20.07 41.17 -1.31
N PRO A 427 21.03 40.23 -1.25
CA PRO A 427 20.84 38.92 -0.64
C PRO A 427 21.59 38.73 0.68
N ALA A 428 21.31 37.58 1.29
CA ALA A 428 22.17 36.83 2.19
C ALA A 428 22.49 37.44 3.57
N GLY A 429 22.07 36.74 4.61
CA GLY A 429 22.93 36.59 5.78
C GLY A 429 22.20 36.31 7.09
N PRO A 430 22.83 35.52 7.98
CA PRO A 430 22.15 34.69 8.98
C PRO A 430 22.06 35.39 10.35
N MET A 431 21.13 34.93 11.19
CA MET A 431 21.27 34.75 12.65
C MET A 431 19.88 34.47 13.21
N GLY A 432 19.64 33.28 13.77
CA GLY A 432 19.60 33.10 15.23
C GLY A 432 18.13 33.04 15.66
N ALA A 433 17.67 32.25 16.62
CA ALA A 433 18.34 31.44 17.61
C ALA A 433 17.31 30.41 18.12
N PHE A 434 17.81 29.26 18.55
CA PHE A 434 17.34 28.44 19.67
C PHE A 434 15.92 28.70 20.22
N VAL A 435 15.03 27.73 20.03
CA VAL A 435 14.28 27.14 21.15
C VAL A 435 14.39 25.62 21.02
N SER A 436 15.10 25.03 21.97
CA SER A 436 15.19 23.59 22.16
C SER A 436 13.95 23.13 22.94
N CYS A 437 13.12 22.27 22.37
CA CYS A 437 12.28 21.37 23.14
C CYS A 437 12.87 19.97 23.08
N LEU A 438 13.29 19.48 24.24
CA LEU A 438 13.72 18.11 24.45
C LEU A 438 12.50 17.18 24.22
N PHE A 439 12.44 16.49 23.09
CA PHE A 439 11.79 15.19 23.06
C PHE A 439 12.84 14.16 23.47
N VAL A 440 12.78 13.75 24.74
CA VAL A 440 13.53 12.58 25.20
C VAL A 440 12.93 11.37 24.51
N GLY A 441 13.68 10.79 23.57
CA GLY A 441 13.32 9.54 22.92
C GLY A 441 13.16 8.43 23.97
N VAL A 442 11.95 7.90 24.09
CA VAL A 442 11.67 6.70 24.87
C VAL A 442 11.42 5.55 23.90
N ALA A 443 12.28 4.55 23.99
CA ALA A 443 12.22 3.31 23.23
C ALA A 443 10.90 2.57 23.47
N ILE A 444 10.22 2.19 22.39
CA ILE A 444 9.06 1.31 22.38
C ILE A 444 9.46 -0.05 22.98
N ARG A 445 9.03 -0.32 24.21
CA ARG A 445 9.22 -1.61 24.88
C ARG A 445 7.96 -2.45 24.72
N ARG A 446 7.91 -3.30 23.69
CA ARG A 446 6.89 -4.35 23.54
C ARG A 446 6.89 -5.26 24.79
N ARG A 447 5.82 -5.24 25.58
CA ARG A 447 5.56 -6.25 26.60
C ARG A 447 5.00 -7.50 25.92
N ARG A 448 5.73 -8.61 26.00
CA ARG A 448 5.18 -9.96 25.81
C ARG A 448 4.46 -10.37 27.09
N GLY A 449 3.16 -10.58 27.01
CA GLY A 449 2.36 -11.25 28.05
C GLY A 449 2.58 -12.75 28.03
N ALA A 450 2.49 -13.36 29.21
CA ALA A 450 2.56 -14.79 29.47
C ALA A 450 1.36 -15.57 28.94
#